data_AF-A0A6A5AT19-F1
#
_entry.id   AF-A0A6A5AT19-F1
#
_cell.length_a   1.000
_cell.length_b   1.000
_cell.length_c   1.000
_cell.angle_alpha   90.00
_cell.angle_beta   90.00
_cell.angle_gamma   90.00
#
_symmetry.space_group_name_H-M   'P 1'
#
loop_
_entity.id
_entity.type
_entity.pdbx_description
1 polymer ?
#
loop_
_entity_poly.entity_id
_entity_poly.type
_entity_poly.pdbx_seq_one_letter_code
_entity_poly.pdbx_strand_id
1 'polypeptide(L)'
;MYKWLNQAHRNGIRVKGGGNNCSALYRLQAVLSIEEPLWSVKYGLKGAVDACLDMQHISHEKANKMMAFELKTGKPTNSIDHIGQVLLYTLLLDERYQGTTTTY
;
A
#
# COMPACT_ATOMS: atom_id res chain seq x y z
N MET A 1 18.02 -15.00 7.64
CA MET A 1 16.79 -14.17 7.51
C MET A 1 16.99 -12.88 8.28
N TYR A 2 16.81 -11.72 7.66
CA TYR A 2 17.09 -10.43 8.29
C TYR A 2 16.13 -10.18 9.48
N LYS A 3 16.69 -9.85 10.66
CA LYS A 3 15.92 -9.68 11.91
C LYS A 3 14.80 -8.64 11.79
N TRP A 4 15.01 -7.58 11.01
CA TRP A 4 14.05 -6.50 10.82
C TRP A 4 12.76 -6.97 10.13
N LEU A 5 12.85 -7.92 9.18
CA LEU A 5 11.69 -8.41 8.44
C LEU A 5 10.77 -9.23 9.35
N ASN A 6 11.37 -10.07 10.21
CA ASN A 6 10.65 -10.82 11.25
C ASN A 6 10.00 -9.90 12.29
N GLN A 7 10.62 -8.76 12.57
CA GLN A 7 10.08 -7.75 13.48
C GLN A 7 8.91 -7.00 12.84
N ALA A 8 9.00 -6.64 11.55
CA ALA A 8 7.92 -5.99 10.81
C ALA A 8 6.68 -6.90 10.71
N HIS A 9 6.87 -8.20 10.46
CA HIS A 9 5.77 -9.16 10.42
C HIS A 9 5.05 -9.30 11.78
N ARG A 10 5.80 -9.35 12.89
CA ARG A 10 5.21 -9.49 14.24
C ARG A 10 4.62 -8.20 14.79
N ASN A 11 5.38 -7.11 14.70
CA ASN A 11 5.08 -5.85 15.38
C ASN A 11 4.29 -4.87 14.49
N GLY A 12 4.19 -5.15 13.18
CA GLY A 12 3.60 -4.24 12.22
C GLY A 12 4.50 -3.06 11.84
N ILE A 13 4.06 -2.35 10.80
CA ILE A 13 4.68 -1.16 10.25
C ILE A 13 3.85 0.04 10.67
N ARG A 14 4.49 1.00 11.33
CA ARG A 14 3.84 2.24 11.76
C ARG A 14 3.85 3.24 10.61
N VAL A 15 2.67 3.56 10.09
CA VAL A 15 2.47 4.55 9.04
C VAL A 15 2.04 5.86 9.67
N LYS A 16 2.76 6.95 9.39
CA LYS A 16 2.38 8.30 9.84
C LYS A 16 1.24 8.82 8.96
N GLY A 17 0.08 9.10 9.55
CA GLY A 17 -1.00 9.82 8.88
C GLY A 17 -0.74 11.33 8.83
N GLY A 18 -1.34 12.01 7.85
CA GLY A 18 -1.16 13.45 7.60
C GLY A 18 -1.88 14.42 8.56
N GLY A 19 -2.35 13.95 9.73
CA GLY A 19 -3.05 14.79 10.72
C GLY A 19 -2.83 14.33 12.16
N ASN A 20 -2.88 15.28 13.11
CA ASN A 20 -2.77 15.16 14.58
C ASN A 20 -2.29 13.80 15.11
N ASN A 21 -0.97 13.52 15.07
CA ASN A 21 -0.35 12.35 15.72
C ASN A 21 -1.05 10.97 15.53
N CYS A 22 -1.88 10.81 14.49
CA CYS A 22 -2.53 9.55 14.20
C CYS A 22 -1.56 8.66 13.42
N SER A 23 -0.68 7.98 14.16
CA SER A 23 0.12 6.89 13.60
C SER A 23 -0.73 5.62 13.56
N ALA A 24 -1.04 5.13 12.37
CA ALA A 24 -1.70 3.84 12.20
C ALA A 24 -0.66 2.72 12.17
N LEU A 25 -0.98 1.59 12.80
CA LEU A 25 -0.10 0.42 12.81
C LEU A 25 -0.73 -0.64 11.92
N TYR A 26 -0.01 -1.05 10.88
CA TYR A 26 -0.49 -2.06 9.93
C TYR A 26 0.38 -3.31 9.97
N ARG A 27 -0.22 -4.49 9.85
CA ARG A 27 0.48 -5.76 9.65
C ARG A 27 0.33 -6.18 8.20
N LEU A 28 1.43 -6.53 7.56
CA LEU A 28 1.40 -7.19 6.24
C LEU A 28 0.81 -8.59 6.41
N GLN A 29 -0.30 -8.86 5.75
CA GLN A 29 -0.96 -10.17 5.72
C GLN A 29 -0.52 -10.98 4.52
N ALA A 30 -0.56 -10.37 3.33
CA ALA A 30 -0.18 -11.03 2.09
C ALA A 30 0.33 -10.03 1.06
N VAL A 31 1.13 -10.53 0.12
CA VAL A 31 1.42 -9.85 -1.15
C VAL A 31 0.43 -10.39 -2.17
N LEU A 32 -0.46 -9.54 -2.67
CA LEU A 32 -1.53 -9.92 -3.58
C LEU A 32 -1.04 -10.03 -5.02
N SER A 33 -0.17 -9.12 -5.43
CA SER A 33 0.44 -9.12 -6.76
C SER A 33 1.80 -8.43 -6.75
N ILE A 34 2.62 -8.74 -7.75
CA ILE A 34 3.96 -8.17 -7.97
C ILE A 34 4.03 -7.73 -9.44
N GLU A 35 4.58 -6.55 -9.69
CA GLU A 35 4.74 -5.93 -11.02
C GLU A 35 3.45 -5.96 -11.87
N GLU A 36 2.32 -5.63 -11.25
CA GLU A 36 1.00 -5.72 -11.89
C GLU A 36 0.78 -4.52 -12.84
N PRO A 37 0.53 -4.75 -14.15
CA PRO A 37 0.14 -3.68 -15.05
C PRO A 37 -1.31 -3.26 -14.82
N LEU A 38 -1.53 -1.94 -14.75
CA LEU A 38 -2.82 -1.30 -14.55
C LEU A 38 -3.10 -0.31 -15.68
N TRP A 39 -4.33 -0.34 -16.19
CA TRP A 39 -4.81 0.57 -17.23
C TRP A 39 -6.17 1.12 -16.84
N SER A 40 -6.29 2.44 -16.88
CA SER A 40 -7.55 3.16 -16.69
C SER A 40 -7.89 3.94 -17.94
N VAL A 41 -8.93 3.49 -18.64
CA VAL A 41 -9.53 4.29 -19.73
C VAL A 41 -10.26 5.50 -19.16
N LYS A 42 -10.87 5.35 -17.98
CA LYS A 42 -11.63 6.40 -17.29
C LYS A 42 -10.78 7.64 -16.98
N TYR A 43 -9.57 7.43 -16.49
CA TYR A 43 -8.64 8.50 -16.14
C TYR A 43 -7.58 8.76 -17.21
N GLY A 44 -7.51 7.94 -18.26
CA GLY A 44 -6.48 8.03 -19.29
C GLY A 44 -5.07 7.72 -18.75
N LEU A 45 -4.97 6.83 -17.76
CA LEU A 45 -3.74 6.52 -17.05
C LEU A 45 -3.30 5.07 -17.28
N LYS A 46 -1.98 4.87 -17.29
CA LYS A 46 -1.35 3.55 -17.31
C LYS A 46 -0.23 3.54 -16.27
N GLY A 47 -0.08 2.43 -15.57
CA GLY A 47 1.00 2.21 -14.61
C GLY A 47 1.35 0.73 -14.49
N ALA A 48 2.47 0.46 -13.82
CA ALA A 48 2.81 -0.86 -13.32
C ALA A 48 3.19 -0.70 -11.85
N VAL A 49 2.38 -1.27 -10.96
CA VAL A 49 2.63 -1.18 -9.52
C VAL A 49 3.66 -2.23 -9.12
N ASP A 50 4.68 -1.85 -8.33
CA ASP A 50 5.72 -2.78 -7.89
C ASP A 50 5.12 -3.95 -7.10
N ALA A 51 4.24 -3.67 -6.14
CA ALA A 51 3.45 -4.69 -5.47
C ALA A 51 2.11 -4.16 -4.94
N CYS A 52 1.12 -5.04 -4.89
CA CYS A 52 -0.14 -4.81 -4.20
C CYS A 52 -0.15 -5.64 -2.90
N LEU A 53 -0.43 -4.99 -1.77
CA LEU A 53 -0.34 -5.61 -0.45
C LEU A 53 -1.71 -5.69 0.22
N ASP A 54 -1.95 -6.79 0.93
CA ASP A 54 -3.03 -6.87 1.91
C ASP A 54 -2.50 -6.50 3.31
N MET A 55 -3.05 -5.44 3.88
CA MET A 55 -2.61 -4.84 5.14
C MET A 55 -3.75 -4.84 6.16
N GLN A 56 -3.52 -5.47 7.31
CA GLN A 56 -4.45 -5.44 8.43
C GLN A 56 -4.13 -4.29 9.37
N HIS A 57 -5.12 -3.50 9.76
CA HIS A 57 -4.96 -2.48 10.79
C HIS A 57 -4.91 -3.15 12.19
N ILE A 58 -3.88 -2.86 12.99
CA ILE A 58 -3.67 -3.55 14.28
C ILE A 58 -4.51 -2.93 15.40
N SER A 59 -4.76 -1.62 15.41
CA SER A 59 -5.46 -0.95 16.52
C SER A 59 -6.98 -0.78 16.33
N HIS A 60 -7.49 -1.09 15.14
CA HIS A 60 -8.93 -1.19 14.91
C HIS A 60 -9.16 -2.55 14.27
N GLU A 61 -10.15 -3.30 14.74
CA GLU A 61 -10.69 -4.51 14.09
C GLU A 61 -11.41 -4.17 12.78
N LYS A 62 -10.82 -3.28 11.98
CA LYS A 62 -11.31 -2.93 10.65
C LYS A 62 -10.85 -4.00 9.66
N ALA A 63 -11.65 -4.14 8.61
CA ALA A 63 -11.33 -4.97 7.47
C ALA A 63 -9.92 -4.68 6.93
N ASN A 64 -9.31 -5.75 6.43
CA ASN A 64 -8.09 -5.73 5.65
C ASN A 64 -8.17 -4.67 4.54
N LYS A 65 -7.07 -3.94 4.32
CA LYS A 65 -6.98 -2.88 3.34
C LYS A 65 -5.92 -3.22 2.30
N MET A 66 -6.34 -3.18 1.05
CA MET A 66 -5.45 -3.22 -0.11
C MET A 66 -4.64 -1.91 -0.20
N MET A 67 -3.32 -2.02 -0.39
CA MET A 67 -2.42 -0.87 -0.51
C MET A 67 -1.42 -1.05 -1.66
N ALA A 68 -1.20 0.03 -2.42
CA ALA A 68 -0.10 0.12 -3.37
C ALA A 68 1.23 0.23 -2.59
N PHE A 69 2.22 -0.56 -3.02
CA PHE A 69 3.58 -0.50 -2.50
C PHE A 69 4.54 -0.13 -3.62
N GLU A 70 5.41 0.83 -3.33
CA GLU A 70 6.44 1.32 -4.25
C GLU A 70 7.80 1.19 -3.59
N LEU A 71 8.76 0.55 -4.28
CA LEU A 71 10.09 0.32 -3.78
C LEU A 71 11.10 1.24 -4.47
N LYS A 72 11.72 2.13 -3.71
CA LYS A 72 12.84 2.96 -4.19
C LYS A 72 14.12 2.63 -3.43
N THR A 73 15.21 2.44 -4.17
CA THR A 73 16.57 2.28 -3.62
C THR A 73 17.33 3.61 -3.64
N GLY A 74 18.35 3.74 -2.80
CA GLY A 74 19.20 4.93 -2.75
C GLY A 74 18.82 5.90 -1.63
N LYS A 75 19.05 7.20 -1.83
CA LYS A 75 18.78 8.22 -0.81
C LYS A 75 17.26 8.37 -0.59
N PRO A 76 16.75 8.23 0.64
CA PRO A 76 15.33 8.44 0.92
C PRO A 76 15.01 9.93 0.84
N THR A 77 14.46 10.37 -0.30
CA THR A 77 14.15 11.77 -0.57
C THR A 77 12.68 12.12 -0.32
N ASN A 78 11.79 11.13 -0.15
CA ASN A 78 10.33 11.30 -0.05
C ASN A 78 9.82 12.43 -0.97
N SER A 79 10.30 12.44 -2.22
CA SER A 79 10.00 13.49 -3.18
C SER A 79 8.51 13.50 -3.53
N ILE A 80 8.04 14.65 -4.01
CA ILE A 80 6.66 14.79 -4.53
C ILE A 80 6.39 13.77 -5.63
N ASP A 81 7.38 13.46 -6.47
CA ASP A 81 7.24 12.47 -7.54
C ASP A 81 6.99 11.06 -7.00
N HIS A 82 7.70 10.64 -5.94
CA HIS A 82 7.48 9.33 -5.31
C HIS A 82 6.10 9.25 -4.66
N ILE A 83 5.65 10.35 -4.04
CA ILE A 83 4.30 10.42 -3.47
C ILE A 83 3.25 10.35 -4.59
N GLY A 84 3.48 11.06 -5.70
CA GLY A 84 2.63 11.06 -6.88
C GLY A 84 2.47 9.65 -7.48
N GLN A 85 3.56 8.87 -7.57
CA GLN A 85 3.51 7.48 -8.03
C GLN A 85 2.56 6.63 -7.19
N VAL A 86 2.75 6.64 -5.86
CA VAL A 86 1.89 5.87 -4.93
C VAL A 86 0.43 6.32 -5.00
N LEU A 87 0.17 7.64 -5.10
CA LEU A 87 -1.18 8.17 -5.23
C LEU A 87 -1.86 7.70 -6.53
N LEU A 88 -1.16 7.77 -7.65
CA LEU A 88 -1.68 7.32 -8.94
C LEU A 88 -1.95 5.81 -8.95
N TYR A 89 -1.07 5.00 -8.37
CA TYR A 89 -1.32 3.56 -8.22
C TYR A 89 -2.49 3.27 -7.31
N THR A 90 -2.66 4.05 -6.24
CA THR A 90 -3.83 3.93 -5.36
C THR A 90 -5.12 4.17 -6.14
N LEU A 91 -5.17 5.21 -6.99
CA LEU A 91 -6.32 5.49 -7.85
C LEU A 91 -6.60 4.37 -8.86
N LEU A 92 -5.55 3.81 -9.49
CA LEU A 92 -5.69 2.72 -10.46
C LEU A 92 -6.15 1.41 -9.81
N LEU A 93 -5.62 1.07 -8.63
CA LEU A 93 -6.06 -0.10 -7.86
C LEU A 93 -7.51 0.07 -7.39
N ASP A 94 -7.86 1.27 -6.93
CA ASP A 94 -9.21 1.59 -6.50
C ASP A 94 -10.20 1.39 -7.66
N GLU A 95 -9.93 1.88 -8.87
CA GLU A 95 -10.80 1.60 -10.02
C GLU A 95 -10.92 0.11 -10.36
N ARG A 96 -9.81 -0.64 -10.34
CA ARG A 96 -9.80 -2.05 -10.71
C ARG A 96 -10.53 -2.94 -9.69
N TYR A 97 -10.39 -2.61 -8.41
CA TYR A 97 -10.85 -3.44 -7.30
C TYR A 97 -12.05 -2.84 -6.54
N GLN A 98 -12.54 -1.64 -6.92
CA GLN A 98 -13.81 -1.08 -6.45
C GLN A 98 -14.94 -2.04 -6.76
N GLY A 99 -15.41 -2.74 -5.72
CA GLY A 99 -16.39 -3.83 -5.81
C GLY A 99 -15.99 -5.08 -5.02
N THR A 100 -14.70 -5.23 -4.69
CA THR A 100 -14.17 -6.33 -3.87
C THR A 100 -14.02 -5.92 -2.41
N THR A 101 -14.97 -5.14 -1.88
CA THR A 101 -15.18 -5.05 -0.43
C THR A 101 -15.82 -6.36 -0.01
N THR A 102 -15.02 -7.42 0.06
CA THR A 102 -15.50 -8.70 0.54
C THR A 102 -15.70 -8.57 2.04
N THR A 103 -16.95 -8.38 2.44
CA THR A 103 -17.48 -8.83 3.72
C THR A 103 -17.05 -10.28 3.93
N TYR A 104 -16.12 -10.49 4.86
CA TYR A 104 -15.95 -11.73 5.60
C TYR A 104 -15.79 -11.38 7.07
#